data_AF-A0AAD9YKM8-F1
#
_entry.id   AF-A0AAD9YKM8-F1
#
_cell.length_a   1.000
_cell.length_b   1.000
_cell.length_c   1.000
_cell.angle_alpha   90.00
_cell.angle_beta   90.00
_cell.angle_gamma   90.00
#
_symmetry.space_group_name_H-M   'P 1'
#
loop_
_entity.id
_entity.type
_entity.pdbx_description
1 polymer ?
#
loop_
_entity_poly.entity_id
_entity_poly.type
_entity_poly.pdbx_seq_one_letter_code
_entity_poly.pdbx_strand_id
1 'polypeptide(L)'
;MAFSENLRRGYRQLRGFWRYWLSIYKFSHCDFFEFEKLCSSTFSDLGPGLPPEEDPYTEEYFYKPRPARSKTPISPKEFEHIYYLYRKTSAAQVNTWYQPFTVMGQAPFYWPRFFKQLPPLFQKQIDGSLPTDTVPKIPQRLTHFDELSNNRETFWGLHAREQISAVAAFTYALLAFMPSLAFCFVYWFGLGDKQPDLQNATTPLIISLTTFGMVITYLVKH
;
A
#
# COMPACT_ATOMS: atom_id res chain seq x y z
N MET A 1 10.69 -5.47 16.11
CA MET A 1 11.08 -4.77 14.87
C MET A 1 11.02 -5.66 13.63
N ALA A 2 11.33 -6.96 13.70
CA ALA A 2 11.23 -7.87 12.55
C ALA A 2 9.82 -7.93 11.91
N PHE A 3 8.75 -7.91 12.73
CA PHE A 3 7.37 -8.01 12.23
C PHE A 3 6.99 -6.86 11.28
N SER A 4 7.25 -5.59 11.63
CA SER A 4 6.85 -4.46 10.77
C SER A 4 7.63 -4.44 9.45
N GLU A 5 8.90 -4.86 9.47
CA GLU A 5 9.69 -5.02 8.25
C GLU A 5 9.16 -6.15 7.37
N ASN A 6 8.84 -7.31 7.97
CA ASN A 6 8.25 -8.44 7.26
C ASN A 6 6.87 -8.10 6.68
N LEU A 7 6.03 -7.39 7.43
CA LEU A 7 4.73 -6.92 6.97
C LEU A 7 4.86 -6.03 5.72
N ARG A 8 5.78 -5.06 5.75
CA ARG A 8 6.06 -4.19 4.60
C ARG A 8 6.62 -4.94 3.40
N ARG A 9 7.55 -5.87 3.65
CA ARG A 9 8.13 -6.71 2.58
C ARG A 9 7.07 -7.59 1.93
N GLY A 10 6.26 -8.29 2.73
CA GLY A 10 5.17 -9.13 2.24
C GLY A 10 4.12 -8.32 1.47
N TYR A 11 3.68 -7.19 2.01
CA TYR A 11 2.74 -6.31 1.30
C TYR A 11 3.29 -5.82 -0.03
N ARG A 12 4.57 -5.40 -0.08
CA ARG A 12 5.22 -4.96 -1.32
C ARG A 12 5.36 -6.09 -2.34
N GLN A 13 5.63 -7.31 -1.89
CA GLN A 13 5.73 -8.50 -2.75
C GLN A 13 4.36 -8.84 -3.36
N LEU A 14 3.31 -8.90 -2.54
CA LEU A 14 1.94 -9.21 -2.98
C LEU A 14 1.40 -8.17 -3.97
N ARG A 15 1.69 -6.89 -3.73
CA ARG A 15 1.19 -5.79 -4.57
C ARG A 15 1.90 -5.70 -5.91
N GLY A 16 3.17 -6.05 -5.94
CA GLY A 16 4.04 -5.86 -7.10
C GLY A 16 4.49 -4.40 -7.28
N PHE A 17 5.47 -4.21 -8.15
CA PHE A 17 6.18 -2.94 -8.30
C PHE A 17 5.27 -1.78 -8.75
N TRP A 18 4.55 -1.94 -9.87
CA TRP A 18 3.75 -0.86 -10.48
C TRP A 18 2.57 -0.44 -9.62
N ARG A 19 1.82 -1.42 -9.08
CA ARG A 19 0.67 -1.14 -8.21
C ARG A 19 1.11 -0.55 -6.87
N TYR A 20 2.31 -0.83 -6.39
CA TYR A 20 2.79 -0.19 -5.17
C TYR A 20 3.06 1.31 -5.34
N TRP A 21 3.55 1.73 -6.51
CA TRP A 21 3.96 3.12 -6.75
C TRP A 21 2.90 4.01 -7.40
N LEU A 22 2.15 3.47 -8.36
CA LEU A 22 1.18 4.24 -9.15
C LEU A 22 -0.27 4.04 -8.71
N SER A 23 -0.49 3.34 -7.60
CA SER A 23 -1.86 3.11 -7.13
C SER A 23 -2.31 4.21 -6.19
N ILE A 24 -3.59 4.55 -6.31
CA ILE A 24 -4.31 5.45 -5.40
C ILE A 24 -4.55 4.77 -4.05
N TYR A 25 -4.56 3.44 -3.99
CA TYR A 25 -4.75 2.75 -2.74
C TYR A 25 -3.46 2.74 -1.91
N LYS A 26 -3.64 2.87 -0.60
CA LYS A 26 -2.60 2.77 0.41
C LYS A 26 -2.95 1.65 1.38
N PHE A 27 -1.94 1.10 2.04
CA PHE A 27 -2.15 0.13 3.11
C PHE A 27 -3.03 0.75 4.21
N SER A 28 -4.03 0.01 4.69
CA SER A 28 -4.88 0.40 5.82
C SER A 28 -4.56 -0.47 7.04
N HIS A 29 -4.94 -1.75 6.97
CA HIS A 29 -4.79 -2.71 8.06
C HIS A 29 -4.76 -4.14 7.49
N CYS A 30 -4.59 -5.13 8.36
CA CYS A 30 -4.80 -6.53 8.01
C CYS A 30 -6.04 -7.06 8.72
N ASP A 31 -6.86 -7.81 7.98
CA ASP A 31 -7.94 -8.62 8.55
C ASP A 31 -7.43 -10.03 8.79
N PHE A 32 -7.99 -10.70 9.80
CA PHE A 32 -7.77 -12.12 10.03
C PHE A 32 -8.77 -12.90 9.19
N PHE A 33 -8.26 -13.74 8.31
CA PHE A 33 -9.06 -14.47 7.34
C PHE A 33 -8.76 -15.96 7.38
N GLU A 34 -9.81 -16.72 7.14
CA GLU A 34 -9.76 -18.13 6.83
C GLU A 34 -9.63 -18.31 5.32
N PHE A 35 -8.69 -19.17 4.94
CA PHE A 35 -8.35 -19.50 3.58
C PHE A 35 -8.50 -21.00 3.39
N GLU A 36 -9.09 -21.40 2.26
CA GLU A 36 -9.11 -22.78 1.81
C GLU A 36 -8.09 -22.96 0.69
N LYS A 37 -7.20 -23.94 0.84
CA LYS A 37 -6.41 -24.43 -0.27
C LYS A 37 -7.27 -25.37 -1.11
N LEU A 38 -7.49 -25.03 -2.38
CA LEU A 38 -8.28 -25.86 -3.29
C LEU A 38 -7.44 -26.94 -3.98
N CYS A 39 -6.22 -26.58 -4.37
CA CYS A 39 -5.28 -27.39 -5.15
C CYS A 39 -3.86 -26.80 -4.98
N SER A 40 -2.84 -27.42 -5.58
CA SER A 40 -1.47 -26.90 -5.61
C SER A 40 -1.47 -25.41 -6.04
N SER A 41 -0.90 -24.54 -5.21
CA SER A 41 -0.77 -23.09 -5.43
C SER A 41 -2.08 -22.26 -5.56
N THR A 42 -3.25 -22.86 -5.36
CA THR A 42 -4.54 -22.14 -5.50
C THR A 42 -5.25 -22.04 -4.15
N PHE A 43 -5.59 -20.81 -3.77
CA PHE A 43 -6.23 -20.49 -2.49
C PHE A 43 -7.55 -19.75 -2.73
N SER A 44 -8.49 -19.90 -1.80
CA SER A 44 -9.77 -19.20 -1.79
C SER A 44 -10.03 -18.58 -0.43
N ASP A 45 -10.50 -17.35 -0.42
CA ASP A 45 -10.86 -16.63 0.79
C ASP A 45 -12.24 -17.10 1.23
N LEU A 46 -12.34 -17.79 2.37
CA LEU A 46 -13.62 -18.27 2.90
C LEU A 46 -14.34 -17.15 3.67
N GLY A 47 -13.64 -16.51 4.60
CA GLY A 47 -14.23 -15.44 5.38
C GLY A 47 -13.36 -14.91 6.52
N PRO A 48 -13.79 -13.81 7.16
CA PRO A 48 -13.08 -13.24 8.29
C PRO A 48 -13.25 -14.12 9.53
N GLY A 49 -12.15 -14.54 10.13
CA GLY A 49 -12.16 -15.49 11.24
C GLY A 49 -10.79 -15.74 11.87
N LEU A 50 -10.82 -16.33 13.05
CA LEU A 50 -9.65 -16.86 13.76
C LEU A 50 -9.75 -18.39 13.78
N PRO A 51 -8.64 -19.10 13.99
CA PRO A 51 -8.67 -20.55 14.17
C PRO A 51 -9.65 -20.95 15.28
N PRO A 52 -10.52 -21.95 15.04
CA PRO A 52 -11.44 -22.47 16.04
C PRO A 52 -10.69 -23.09 17.23
N GLU A 53 -11.40 -23.29 18.34
CA GLU A 53 -10.84 -23.87 19.57
C GLU A 53 -10.91 -25.41 19.60
N GLU A 54 -11.23 -26.03 18.48
CA GLU A 54 -11.35 -27.48 18.33
C GLU A 54 -10.01 -28.09 17.90
N ASP A 55 -9.70 -29.29 18.41
CA ASP A 55 -8.59 -30.08 17.91
C ASP A 55 -8.86 -30.48 16.44
N PRO A 56 -7.86 -30.42 15.54
CA PRO A 56 -6.42 -30.24 15.78
C PRO A 56 -5.92 -28.77 15.78
N TYR A 57 -6.79 -27.79 15.49
CA TYR A 57 -6.37 -26.40 15.25
C TYR A 57 -5.81 -25.70 16.49
N THR A 58 -6.21 -26.14 17.68
CA THR A 58 -5.67 -25.67 18.95
C THR A 58 -4.18 -25.95 19.09
N GLU A 59 -3.70 -27.09 18.62
CA GLU A 59 -2.27 -27.45 18.64
C GLU A 59 -1.50 -26.85 17.46
N GLU A 60 -2.15 -26.67 16.31
CA GLU A 60 -1.50 -26.16 15.10
C GLU A 60 -1.24 -24.65 15.13
N TYR A 61 -2.10 -23.87 15.79
CA TYR A 61 -1.99 -22.41 15.85
C TYR A 61 -1.71 -21.93 17.27
N PHE A 62 -0.85 -20.93 17.38
CA PHE A 62 -0.54 -20.25 18.64
C PHE A 62 -0.90 -18.76 18.56
N TYR A 63 -1.70 -18.29 19.53
CA TYR A 63 -1.96 -16.87 19.77
C TYR A 63 -2.38 -16.60 21.23
N LYS A 64 -2.23 -15.35 21.68
CA LYS A 64 -2.56 -14.87 23.03
C LYS A 64 -3.27 -13.51 22.98
N PRO A 65 -4.40 -13.33 23.72
CA PRO A 65 -5.09 -14.32 24.53
C PRO A 65 -5.86 -15.33 23.65
N ARG A 66 -6.02 -16.55 24.16
CA ARG A 66 -6.90 -17.62 23.63
C ARG A 66 -7.92 -17.98 24.74
N PRO A 67 -9.24 -17.93 24.49
CA PRO A 67 -9.92 -17.35 23.33
C PRO A 67 -9.50 -15.91 23.08
N ALA A 68 -9.52 -15.51 21.81
CA ALA A 68 -9.34 -14.10 21.47
C ALA A 68 -10.49 -13.29 22.08
N ARG A 69 -10.16 -12.16 22.73
CA ARG A 69 -11.16 -11.27 23.33
C ARG A 69 -12.11 -10.65 22.31
N SER A 70 -11.71 -10.61 21.05
CA SER A 70 -12.49 -10.04 19.95
C SER A 70 -12.14 -10.75 18.64
N LYS A 71 -13.05 -10.67 17.67
CA LYS A 71 -12.85 -11.22 16.32
C LYS A 71 -11.65 -10.61 15.59
N THR A 72 -11.26 -9.38 15.95
CA THR A 72 -10.10 -8.67 15.41
C THR A 72 -9.13 -8.32 16.54
N PRO A 73 -8.20 -9.23 16.89
CA PRO A 73 -7.27 -9.06 18.01
C PRO A 73 -6.43 -7.78 17.98
N ILE A 74 -6.17 -7.26 16.79
CA ILE A 74 -5.41 -6.03 16.54
C ILE A 74 -6.33 -5.03 15.85
N SER A 75 -6.36 -3.81 16.37
CA SER A 75 -7.20 -2.76 15.78
C SER A 75 -6.64 -2.26 14.44
N PRO A 76 -7.48 -1.80 13.50
CA PRO A 76 -7.00 -1.24 12.24
C PRO A 76 -5.99 -0.10 12.40
N LYS A 77 -6.22 0.77 13.41
CA LYS A 77 -5.31 1.88 13.75
C LYS A 77 -3.96 1.40 14.27
N GLU A 78 -3.96 0.30 15.03
CA GLU A 78 -2.72 -0.32 15.49
C GLU A 78 -1.91 -0.84 14.31
N PHE A 79 -2.54 -1.54 13.34
CA PHE A 79 -1.85 -1.95 12.11
C PHE A 79 -1.32 -0.78 11.29
N GLU A 80 -2.10 0.29 11.12
CA GLU A 80 -1.67 1.50 10.42
C GLU A 80 -0.43 2.10 11.10
N HIS A 81 -0.45 2.20 12.43
CA HIS A 81 0.66 2.71 13.22
C HIS A 81 1.92 1.83 13.08
N ILE A 82 1.76 0.50 13.09
CA ILE A 82 2.84 -0.46 12.88
C ILE A 82 3.45 -0.31 11.49
N TYR A 83 2.58 -0.20 10.48
CA TYR A 83 3.01 -0.15 9.10
C TYR A 83 3.67 1.18 8.75
N TYR A 84 3.21 2.33 9.24
CA TYR A 84 3.78 3.63 8.84
C TYR A 84 4.78 4.22 9.83
N LEU A 85 4.63 4.00 11.14
CA LEU A 85 5.41 4.72 12.15
C LEU A 85 6.60 3.93 12.69
N TYR A 86 6.49 2.60 12.79
CA TYR A 86 7.60 1.74 13.23
C TYR A 86 8.56 1.48 12.07
N ARG A 87 9.48 2.41 11.82
CA ARG A 87 10.59 2.24 10.87
C ARG A 87 11.89 2.14 11.65
N LYS A 88 12.69 1.11 11.37
CA LYS A 88 14.06 1.03 11.87
C LYS A 88 14.82 2.26 11.36
N THR A 89 15.23 3.14 12.26
CA THR A 89 16.35 4.06 12.06
C THR A 89 17.62 3.22 12.02
N SER A 90 17.81 2.49 10.91
CA SER A 90 19.12 2.05 10.50
C SER A 90 19.83 3.28 9.95
N ALA A 91 20.33 4.13 10.84
CA ALA A 91 21.22 5.22 10.49
C ALA A 91 22.54 4.74 9.83
N ALA A 92 22.75 3.43 9.61
CA ALA A 92 23.94 2.90 8.97
C ALA A 92 23.68 1.54 8.28
N GLN A 93 22.96 1.52 7.16
CA GLN A 93 23.19 0.61 6.02
C GLN A 93 22.12 0.86 4.95
N VAL A 94 22.36 1.91 4.16
CA VAL A 94 21.83 1.94 2.80
C VAL A 94 22.62 0.87 2.04
N ASN A 95 22.14 -0.38 2.05
CA ASN A 95 22.54 -1.34 1.04
C ASN A 95 21.88 -0.90 -0.27
N THR A 96 22.70 -0.31 -1.13
CA THR A 96 22.41 0.38 -2.38
C THR A 96 21.84 -0.51 -3.50
N TRP A 97 21.28 -1.69 -3.18
CA TRP A 97 20.91 -2.72 -4.14
C TRP A 97 19.40 -2.92 -4.39
N TYR A 98 18.53 -2.24 -3.64
CA TYR A 98 17.07 -2.33 -3.86
C TYR A 98 16.40 -0.95 -3.92
N GLN A 99 16.90 -0.11 -4.83
CA GLN A 99 16.22 1.11 -5.26
C GLN A 99 15.84 0.97 -6.74
N PRO A 100 14.63 0.47 -7.05
CA PRO A 100 14.22 0.26 -8.45
C PRO A 100 14.10 1.56 -9.26
N PHE A 101 14.18 2.75 -8.63
CA PHE A 101 14.16 4.04 -9.31
C PHE A 101 15.52 4.73 -9.43
N THR A 102 16.60 4.23 -8.81
CA THR A 102 17.93 4.83 -9.05
C THR A 102 18.57 4.36 -10.34
N VAL A 103 18.10 3.26 -10.93
CA VAL A 103 18.64 2.75 -12.20
C VAL A 103 17.98 3.42 -13.43
N MET A 104 16.81 4.04 -13.27
CA MET A 104 16.21 4.90 -14.31
C MET A 104 16.58 6.39 -14.09
N GLY A 105 17.78 6.63 -13.57
CA GLY A 105 18.31 7.95 -13.23
C GLY A 105 19.73 8.20 -13.78
N GLN A 106 20.15 7.44 -14.80
CA GLN A 106 21.37 7.75 -15.58
C GLN A 106 21.14 8.82 -16.65
N ALA A 107 19.95 9.44 -16.68
CA ALA A 107 19.77 10.74 -17.33
C ALA A 107 20.02 11.84 -16.29
N PRO A 108 20.79 12.90 -16.62
CA PRO A 108 21.14 13.97 -15.69
C PRO A 108 19.95 14.88 -15.46
N PHE A 109 18.92 14.39 -14.77
CA PHE A 109 17.81 15.23 -14.30
C PHE A 109 18.23 15.82 -12.95
N TYR A 110 18.65 17.08 -12.98
CA TYR A 110 18.95 17.87 -11.78
C TYR A 110 17.69 17.95 -10.90
N TRP A 111 17.56 17.06 -9.92
CA TRP A 111 16.60 17.26 -8.83
C TRP A 111 17.07 18.45 -7.99
N PRO A 112 16.32 19.56 -7.95
CA PRO A 112 16.71 20.72 -7.17
C PRO A 112 16.80 20.36 -5.69
N ARG A 113 17.84 20.89 -5.04
CA ARG A 113 18.29 20.58 -3.66
C ARG A 113 17.17 20.68 -2.60
N PHE A 114 16.09 21.41 -2.89
CA PHE A 114 14.94 21.59 -2.01
C PHE A 114 14.14 20.29 -1.77
N PHE A 115 14.10 19.36 -2.73
CA PHE A 115 13.40 18.07 -2.53
C PHE A 115 14.12 17.13 -1.57
N LYS A 116 15.42 17.35 -1.30
CA LYS A 116 16.15 16.64 -0.23
C LYS A 116 15.85 17.18 1.17
N GLN A 117 15.26 18.38 1.26
CA GLN A 117 15.04 19.12 2.51
C GLN A 117 13.57 19.28 2.87
N LEU A 118 12.63 18.78 2.06
CA LEU A 118 11.22 18.68 2.46
C LEU A 118 11.17 17.85 3.75
N PRO A 119 10.83 18.45 4.91
CA PRO A 119 10.61 17.68 6.11
C PRO A 119 9.47 16.68 5.81
N PRO A 120 9.48 15.45 6.37
CA PRO A 120 8.33 14.58 6.27
C PRO A 120 7.18 15.28 6.99
N LEU A 121 6.36 16.03 6.24
CA LEU A 121 5.41 17.02 6.76
C LEU A 121 4.35 16.42 7.68
N PHE A 122 4.26 15.10 7.81
CA PHE A 122 3.23 14.43 8.61
C PHE A 122 3.64 13.08 9.26
N GLN A 123 4.91 12.82 9.53
CA GLN A 123 5.28 11.53 10.15
C GLN A 123 6.16 11.71 11.39
N LYS A 124 5.53 11.81 12.56
CA LYS A 124 6.21 11.68 13.86
C LYS A 124 6.73 10.25 13.99
N GLN A 125 7.97 10.02 13.56
CA GLN A 125 8.60 8.72 13.68
C GLN A 125 8.77 8.37 15.16
N ILE A 126 8.36 7.16 15.54
CA ILE A 126 8.51 6.66 16.90
C ILE A 126 9.63 5.63 16.83
N ASP A 127 10.81 5.97 17.36
CA ASP A 127 11.97 5.08 17.48
C ASP A 127 11.78 4.02 18.59
N GLY A 128 10.54 3.62 18.86
CA GLY A 128 10.17 2.66 19.88
C GLY A 128 10.21 1.21 19.37
N SER A 129 10.39 0.27 20.27
CA SER A 129 10.08 -1.14 20.00
C SER A 129 8.57 -1.33 19.92
N LEU A 130 8.10 -2.11 18.94
CA LEU A 130 6.70 -2.55 18.84
C LEU A 130 6.22 -3.10 20.20
N PRO A 131 4.96 -2.83 20.62
CA PRO A 131 4.43 -3.42 21.84
C PRO A 131 4.62 -4.93 21.83
N THR A 132 5.20 -5.47 22.90
CA THR A 132 5.57 -6.89 23.00
C THR A 132 4.36 -7.82 22.92
N ASP A 133 3.17 -7.29 23.19
CA ASP A 133 1.89 -7.98 23.19
C ASP A 133 1.21 -8.03 21.81
N THR A 134 1.65 -7.26 20.80
CA THR A 134 0.98 -7.26 19.49
C THR A 134 1.23 -8.54 18.70
N VAL A 135 2.49 -8.98 18.56
CA VAL A 135 2.86 -10.15 17.75
C VAL A 135 2.22 -11.46 18.28
N PRO A 136 2.15 -11.69 19.60
CA PRO A 136 1.46 -12.86 20.15
C PRO A 136 -0.04 -12.90 19.87
N LYS A 137 -0.71 -11.77 19.55
CA LYS A 137 -2.15 -11.76 19.24
C LYS A 137 -2.47 -12.32 17.86
N ILE A 138 -1.47 -12.45 16.99
CA ILE A 138 -1.63 -12.94 15.63
C ILE A 138 -1.58 -14.47 15.66
N PRO A 139 -2.52 -15.18 15.02
CA PRO A 139 -2.45 -16.64 14.89
C PRO A 139 -1.23 -17.01 14.08
N GLN A 140 -0.29 -17.70 14.72
CA GLN A 140 0.91 -18.22 14.09
C GLN A 140 0.76 -19.73 13.96
N ARG A 141 0.85 -20.24 12.72
CA ARG A 141 0.88 -21.69 12.48
C ARG A 141 2.24 -22.23 12.89
N LEU A 142 2.24 -23.27 13.72
CA LEU A 142 3.45 -23.98 14.18
C LEU A 142 3.84 -25.12 13.25
N THR A 143 2.86 -25.68 12.53
CA THR A 143 3.07 -26.76 11.55
C THR A 143 3.47 -26.21 10.19
N HIS A 144 4.34 -26.95 9.49
CA HIS A 144 4.75 -26.60 8.14
C HIS A 144 3.55 -26.72 7.19
N PHE A 145 3.28 -25.66 6.42
CA PHE A 145 2.25 -25.68 5.39
C PHE A 145 2.84 -26.25 4.10
N ASP A 146 2.33 -27.40 3.66
CA ASP A 146 2.71 -27.96 2.37
C ASP A 146 1.92 -27.30 1.24
N GLU A 147 2.51 -26.29 0.59
CA GLU A 147 1.88 -25.58 -0.53
C GLU A 147 1.69 -26.45 -1.79
N LEU A 148 2.54 -27.46 -1.97
CA LEU A 148 2.60 -28.28 -3.19
C LEU A 148 1.68 -29.50 -3.13
N SER A 149 1.30 -29.94 -1.93
CA SER A 149 0.32 -31.00 -1.73
C SER A 149 -0.97 -30.72 -2.51
N ASN A 150 -1.62 -31.77 -3.01
CA ASN A 150 -2.92 -31.63 -3.68
C ASN A 150 -4.10 -31.73 -2.70
N ASN A 151 -3.81 -31.85 -1.40
CA ASN A 151 -4.84 -31.96 -0.37
C ASN A 151 -5.47 -30.59 -0.11
N ARG A 152 -6.79 -30.62 0.11
CA ARG A 152 -7.51 -29.45 0.59
C ARG A 152 -7.21 -29.25 2.06
N GLU A 153 -6.79 -28.05 2.39
CA GLU A 153 -6.44 -27.67 3.76
C GLU A 153 -6.95 -26.26 4.04
N THR A 154 -7.59 -26.11 5.19
CA THR A 154 -8.02 -24.81 5.71
C THR A 154 -6.91 -24.23 6.56
N PHE A 155 -6.64 -22.93 6.40
CA PHE A 155 -5.65 -22.22 7.19
C PHE A 155 -6.09 -20.79 7.49
N TRP A 156 -5.50 -20.18 8.52
CA TRP A 156 -5.79 -18.82 8.91
C TRP A 156 -4.56 -17.93 8.75
N GLY A 157 -4.79 -16.71 8.28
CA GLY A 157 -3.71 -15.77 8.00
C GLY A 157 -4.15 -14.33 8.01
N LEU A 158 -3.23 -13.46 7.59
CA LEU A 158 -3.44 -12.03 7.47
C LEU A 158 -3.79 -11.66 6.03
N HIS A 159 -4.97 -11.08 5.82
CA HIS A 159 -5.37 -10.50 4.55
C HIS A 159 -5.15 -8.98 4.58
N ALA A 160 -4.32 -8.44 3.70
CA ALA A 160 -4.04 -7.01 3.67
C ALA A 160 -5.19 -6.22 3.04
N ARG A 161 -5.73 -5.24 3.79
CA ARG A 161 -6.74 -4.30 3.32
C ARG A 161 -6.13 -3.00 2.85
N GLU A 162 -6.61 -2.53 1.72
CA GLU A 162 -6.23 -1.25 1.14
C GLU A 162 -7.36 -0.23 1.30
N GLN A 163 -6.99 1.05 1.38
CA GLN A 163 -7.91 2.18 1.43
C GLN A 163 -7.51 3.21 0.38
N ILE A 164 -8.47 3.93 -0.21
CA ILE A 164 -8.19 5.01 -1.14
C ILE A 164 -7.52 6.16 -0.39
N SER A 165 -6.35 6.59 -0.85
CA SER A 165 -5.69 7.77 -0.31
C SER A 165 -6.30 9.03 -0.94
N ALA A 166 -7.04 9.82 -0.17
CA ALA A 166 -7.60 11.09 -0.63
C ALA A 166 -6.54 12.03 -1.23
N VAL A 167 -5.33 12.05 -0.64
CA VAL A 167 -4.19 12.84 -1.14
C VAL A 167 -3.72 12.31 -2.49
N ALA A 168 -3.61 10.98 -2.66
CA ALA A 168 -3.20 10.42 -3.94
C ALA A 168 -4.28 10.68 -4.99
N ALA A 169 -5.56 10.46 -4.66
CA ALA A 169 -6.69 10.73 -5.55
C ALA A 169 -6.70 12.19 -6.02
N PHE A 170 -6.50 13.13 -5.09
CA PHE A 170 -6.38 14.55 -5.39
C PHE A 170 -5.16 14.84 -6.28
N THR A 171 -4.02 14.20 -6.02
CA THR A 171 -2.81 14.35 -6.85
C THR A 171 -3.05 13.85 -8.28
N TYR A 172 -3.72 12.72 -8.45
CA TYR A 172 -4.10 12.20 -9.77
C TYR A 172 -5.13 13.09 -10.46
N ALA A 173 -6.07 13.67 -9.72
CA ALA A 173 -7.00 14.66 -10.26
C ALA A 173 -6.25 15.92 -10.75
N LEU A 174 -5.31 16.44 -9.97
CA LEU A 174 -4.44 17.55 -10.41
C LEU A 174 -3.60 17.18 -11.64
N LEU A 175 -3.08 15.96 -11.69
CA LEU A 175 -2.33 15.45 -12.84
C LEU A 175 -3.20 15.40 -14.10
N ALA A 176 -4.48 15.03 -13.96
CA ALA A 176 -5.44 15.06 -15.08
C ALA A 176 -5.67 16.49 -15.61
N PHE A 177 -5.59 17.51 -14.75
CA PHE A 177 -5.68 18.91 -15.17
C PHE A 177 -4.38 19.51 -15.73
N MET A 178 -3.25 18.79 -15.66
CA MET A 178 -1.96 19.30 -16.14
C MET A 178 -1.97 19.82 -17.58
N PRO A 179 -2.63 19.19 -18.57
CA PRO A 179 -2.65 19.70 -19.94
C PRO A 179 -3.28 21.10 -20.04
N SER A 180 -4.37 21.32 -19.32
CA SER A 180 -5.06 22.62 -19.28
C SER A 180 -4.23 23.65 -18.50
N LEU A 181 -3.66 23.27 -17.36
CA LEU A 181 -2.78 24.15 -16.58
C LEU A 181 -1.55 24.57 -17.40
N ALA A 182 -0.89 23.64 -18.10
CA ALA A 182 0.27 23.92 -18.94
C ALA A 182 -0.07 24.92 -20.06
N PHE A 183 -1.23 24.75 -20.70
CA PHE A 183 -1.71 25.70 -21.71
C PHE A 183 -1.95 27.10 -21.10
N CYS A 184 -2.63 27.17 -19.95
CA CYS A 184 -2.83 28.41 -19.22
C CYS A 184 -1.51 29.10 -18.83
N PHE A 185 -0.49 28.33 -18.42
CA PHE A 185 0.84 28.85 -18.12
C PHE A 185 1.51 29.44 -19.36
N VAL A 186 1.54 28.71 -20.49
CA VAL A 186 2.10 29.22 -21.75
C VAL A 186 1.38 30.50 -22.20
N TYR A 187 0.05 30.52 -22.07
CA TYR A 187 -0.79 31.67 -22.39
C TYR A 187 -0.49 32.88 -21.49
N TRP A 188 -0.44 32.67 -20.16
CA TRP A 188 -0.22 33.75 -19.19
C TRP A 188 1.16 34.40 -19.33
N PHE A 189 2.19 33.60 -19.65
CA PHE A 189 3.55 34.09 -19.84
C PHE A 189 3.83 34.58 -21.27
N GLY A 190 2.84 34.54 -22.17
CA GLY A 190 3.00 35.02 -23.54
C GLY A 190 4.06 34.26 -24.34
N LEU A 191 4.30 32.99 -23.99
CA LEU A 191 5.30 32.13 -24.62
C LEU A 191 4.81 31.51 -25.94
N GLY A 192 3.61 31.88 -26.40
CA GLY A 192 2.98 31.38 -27.62
C GLY A 192 2.72 32.47 -28.66
N ASP A 193 2.21 32.07 -29.83
CA ASP A 193 1.94 32.97 -30.95
C ASP A 193 0.95 34.09 -30.60
N LYS A 194 1.11 35.24 -31.28
CA LYS A 194 0.40 36.50 -30.99
C LYS A 194 -1.11 36.48 -31.30
N GLN A 195 -1.64 35.41 -31.87
CA GLN A 195 -3.07 35.29 -32.18
C GLN A 195 -3.72 34.20 -31.31
N PRO A 196 -4.50 34.61 -30.29
CA PRO A 196 -5.14 33.66 -29.38
C PRO A 196 -6.35 33.01 -30.06
N ASP A 197 -6.16 31.80 -30.59
CA ASP A 197 -7.27 30.98 -31.10
C ASP A 197 -7.95 30.22 -29.98
N LEU A 198 -9.25 30.51 -29.78
CA LEU A 198 -10.10 29.83 -28.81
C LEU A 198 -10.14 28.32 -29.04
N GLN A 199 -10.07 27.88 -30.30
CA GLN A 199 -10.05 26.46 -30.65
C GLN A 199 -8.82 25.73 -30.12
N ASN A 200 -7.67 26.39 -30.08
CA ASN A 200 -6.43 25.79 -29.58
C ASN A 200 -6.46 25.62 -28.05
N ALA A 201 -7.24 26.46 -27.35
CA ALA A 201 -7.49 26.33 -25.91
C ALA A 201 -8.47 25.19 -25.57
N THR A 202 -9.42 24.90 -26.46
CA THR A 202 -10.45 23.86 -26.20
C THR A 202 -9.85 22.45 -26.18
N THR A 203 -8.81 22.18 -26.98
CA THR A 203 -8.18 20.86 -27.08
C THR A 203 -7.59 20.34 -25.74
N PRO A 204 -6.67 21.06 -25.07
CA PRO A 204 -6.14 20.62 -23.77
C PRO A 204 -7.23 20.57 -22.68
N LEU A 205 -8.24 21.44 -22.77
CA LEU A 205 -9.38 21.44 -21.87
C LEU A 205 -10.21 20.16 -22.00
N ILE A 206 -10.56 19.75 -23.22
CA ILE A 206 -11.31 18.50 -23.46
C ILE A 206 -10.50 17.30 -22.94
N ILE A 207 -9.19 17.23 -23.25
CA ILE A 207 -8.32 16.15 -22.77
C ILE A 207 -8.33 16.08 -21.23
N SER A 208 -8.23 17.23 -20.56
CA SER A 208 -8.27 17.28 -19.09
C SER A 208 -9.63 16.84 -18.52
N LEU A 209 -10.74 17.25 -19.14
CA LEU A 209 -12.08 16.87 -18.71
C LEU A 209 -12.35 15.38 -18.93
N THR A 210 -11.92 14.82 -20.06
CA THR A 210 -12.07 13.39 -20.35
C THR A 210 -11.26 12.55 -19.37
N THR A 211 -9.99 12.90 -19.13
CA THR A 211 -9.12 12.16 -18.20
C THR A 211 -9.60 12.30 -16.76
N PHE A 212 -10.03 13.49 -16.33
CA PHE A 212 -10.65 13.69 -15.03
C PHE A 212 -11.93 12.86 -14.88
N GLY A 213 -12.79 12.84 -15.90
CA GLY A 213 -14.00 12.01 -15.93
C GLY A 213 -13.69 10.54 -15.70
N MET A 214 -12.68 9.99 -16.39
CA MET A 214 -12.23 8.60 -16.18
C MET A 214 -11.74 8.35 -14.75
N VAL A 215 -10.98 9.28 -14.17
CA VAL A 215 -10.50 9.17 -12.78
C VAL A 215 -11.67 9.17 -11.80
N ILE A 216 -12.66 10.05 -11.98
CA ILE A 216 -13.85 10.09 -11.12
C ILE A 216 -14.69 8.82 -11.25
N THR A 217 -14.93 8.33 -12.47
CA THR A 217 -15.67 7.06 -12.65
C THR A 217 -14.95 5.90 -11.97
N TYR A 218 -13.61 5.87 -12.05
CA TYR A 218 -12.80 4.87 -11.34
C TYR A 218 -12.95 4.98 -9.82
N LEU A 219 -12.92 6.19 -9.27
CA LEU A 219 -13.07 6.42 -7.82
C LEU A 219 -14.48 6.15 -7.30
N VAL A 220 -15.53 6.29 -8.11
CA VAL A 220 -16.92 6.01 -7.69
C VAL A 220 -17.20 4.51 -7.65
N LYS A 221 -16.54 3.72 -8.51
CA LYS A 221 -16.73 2.27 -8.57
C LYS A 221 -16.09 1.53 -7.37
N HIS A 222 -15.15 2.15 -6.68
CA HIS A 222 -14.28 1.53 -5.68
C HIS A 222 -14.36 2.24 -4.33
#